data_AF-A0A933NFB6-F1
#
_entry.id   AF-A0A933NFB6-F1
#
_cell.length_a   1.000
_cell.length_b   1.000
_cell.length_c   1.000
_cell.angle_alpha   90.00
_cell.angle_beta   90.00
_cell.angle_gamma   90.00
#
_symmetry.space_group_name_H-M   'P 1'
#
loop_
_entity.id
_entity.type
_entity.pdbx_description
1 polymer ?
#
loop_
_entity_poly.entity_id
_entity_poly.type
_entity_poly.pdbx_seq_one_letter_code
_entity_poly.pdbx_strand_id
1 'polypeptide(L)'
;MTAVELFSGIGGFSAAARELGVQVVAAFDQNEVANRVYRANFDLAPCARNLDSLPAGEIPDADLWWLSPPCTPYSVRGHRHDDRDPRAASLINLIDAAATRLPRFLLVENVRGFMGSRVHERLGSVLTGAGYAIVETQLCPTRFGAPMRRPRLFVVASRSGPVRLSAPPAVPLAPLAGYLSLDQDLDLRLSDPVVRRYGRALNVLDRQEPEATLICITRGYGRSMRAGGSYVRTPDRGIRRLGPEELLGLFGLPASFRFPREVSREQRWRLVGNSVDVRAVRFLLKAVLQHCEGLGSEPDESL
;
A
#
# COMPACT_ATOMS: atom_id res chain seq x y z
N MET A 1 11.86 -11.57 13.70
CA MET A 1 10.62 -11.84 12.95
C MET A 1 10.94 -11.87 11.47
N THR A 2 10.55 -12.94 10.78
CA THR A 2 10.67 -13.06 9.32
C THR A 2 9.33 -12.81 8.62
N ALA A 3 9.37 -12.31 7.39
CA ALA A 3 8.16 -12.03 6.61
C ALA A 3 8.27 -12.43 5.14
N VAL A 4 7.14 -12.79 4.54
CA VAL A 4 6.96 -12.90 3.09
C VAL A 4 6.08 -11.74 2.61
N GLU A 5 6.53 -11.03 1.58
CA GLU A 5 5.79 -9.93 0.93
C GLU A 5 5.14 -10.42 -0.38
N LEU A 6 3.85 -10.72 -0.34
CA LEU A 6 3.05 -11.12 -1.50
C LEU A 6 2.40 -9.86 -2.12
N PHE A 7 2.41 -9.77 -3.46
CA PHE A 7 2.06 -8.55 -4.19
C PHE A 7 3.00 -7.39 -3.84
N SER A 8 4.31 -7.65 -3.86
CA SER A 8 5.31 -6.74 -3.32
C SER A 8 5.38 -5.39 -4.01
N GLY A 9 4.95 -5.29 -5.26
CA GLY A 9 5.00 -4.05 -6.03
C GLY A 9 6.38 -3.42 -5.98
N ILE A 10 6.46 -2.17 -5.53
CA ILE A 10 7.72 -1.43 -5.38
C ILE A 10 8.35 -1.57 -3.99
N GLY A 11 7.83 -2.45 -3.13
CA GLY A 11 8.38 -2.74 -1.79
C GLY A 11 7.96 -1.77 -0.71
N GLY A 12 6.70 -1.31 -0.73
CA GLY A 12 6.18 -0.43 0.32
C GLY A 12 6.13 -1.09 1.70
N PHE A 13 5.85 -2.40 1.75
CA PHE A 13 5.96 -3.15 3.00
C PHE A 13 7.42 -3.37 3.39
N SER A 14 8.29 -3.76 2.44
CA SER A 14 9.73 -3.89 2.72
C SER A 14 10.39 -2.63 3.24
N ALA A 15 9.96 -1.44 2.79
CA ALA A 15 10.41 -0.18 3.33
C ALA A 15 10.11 -0.04 4.83
N ALA A 16 8.89 -0.36 5.26
CA ALA A 16 8.50 -0.33 6.67
C ALA A 16 9.16 -1.46 7.48
N ALA A 17 9.26 -2.66 6.90
CA ALA A 17 9.86 -3.83 7.54
C ALA A 17 11.33 -3.60 7.87
N ARG A 18 12.12 -3.07 6.93
CA ARG A 18 13.54 -2.75 7.12
C ARG A 18 13.76 -1.76 8.26
N GLU A 19 12.94 -0.73 8.38
CA GLU A 19 13.04 0.26 9.45
C GLU A 19 12.77 -0.33 10.85
N LEU A 20 12.03 -1.45 10.92
CA LEU A 20 11.66 -2.13 12.16
C LEU A 20 12.45 -3.41 12.42
N GLY A 21 13.46 -3.72 11.58
CA GLY A 21 14.25 -4.95 11.72
C GLY A 21 13.49 -6.23 11.40
N VAL A 22 12.35 -6.16 10.70
CA VAL A 22 11.64 -7.34 10.19
C VAL A 22 12.33 -7.81 8.91
N GLN A 23 12.81 -9.05 8.91
CA GLN A 23 13.53 -9.61 7.77
C GLN A 23 12.56 -10.14 6.72
N VAL A 24 12.51 -9.49 5.54
CA VAL A 24 11.76 -10.02 4.40
C VAL A 24 12.58 -11.13 3.74
N VAL A 25 12.11 -12.37 3.84
CA VAL A 25 12.82 -13.56 3.33
C VAL A 25 12.45 -13.91 1.89
N ALA A 26 11.28 -13.48 1.44
CA ALA A 26 10.85 -13.58 0.05
C ALA A 26 9.84 -12.49 -0.30
N ALA A 27 9.85 -12.07 -1.56
CA ALA A 27 8.89 -11.15 -2.14
C ALA A 27 8.37 -11.70 -3.47
N PHE A 28 7.10 -11.51 -3.78
CA PHE A 28 6.48 -12.01 -5.01
C PHE A 28 5.64 -10.94 -5.69
N ASP A 29 5.88 -10.72 -6.98
CA ASP A 29 5.01 -9.91 -7.85
C ASP A 29 5.23 -10.32 -9.31
N GLN A 30 4.16 -10.38 -10.10
CA GLN A 30 4.23 -10.70 -11.52
C GLN A 30 4.76 -9.54 -12.39
N ASN A 31 4.77 -8.31 -11.87
CA ASN A 31 5.12 -7.12 -12.64
C ASN A 31 6.64 -6.90 -12.64
N GLU A 32 7.28 -7.25 -13.75
CA GLU A 32 8.74 -7.08 -13.92
C GLU A 32 9.23 -5.63 -13.77
N VAL A 33 8.41 -4.63 -14.10
CA VAL A 33 8.77 -3.22 -13.90
C VAL A 33 8.76 -2.88 -12.41
N ALA A 34 7.78 -3.40 -11.66
CA ALA A 34 7.74 -3.26 -10.21
C ALA A 34 8.93 -3.97 -9.56
N ASN A 35 9.22 -5.21 -9.96
CA ASN A 35 10.35 -6.00 -9.49
C ASN A 35 11.69 -5.31 -9.74
N ARG A 36 11.84 -4.64 -10.88
CA ARG A 36 13.02 -3.84 -11.19
C ARG A 36 13.19 -2.66 -10.23
N VAL A 37 12.10 -1.94 -9.95
CA VAL A 37 12.13 -0.85 -8.96
C VAL A 37 12.44 -1.41 -7.57
N TYR A 38 11.84 -2.53 -7.19
CA TYR A 38 12.11 -3.21 -5.91
C TYR A 38 13.61 -3.53 -5.78
N ARG A 39 14.20 -4.24 -6.76
CA ARG A 39 15.63 -4.63 -6.76
C ARG A 39 16.60 -3.45 -6.67
N ALA A 40 16.19 -2.28 -7.14
CA ALA A 40 17.02 -1.07 -7.06
C ALA A 40 17.06 -0.45 -5.65
N ASN A 41 16.18 -0.87 -4.75
CA ASN A 41 15.99 -0.25 -3.43
C ASN A 41 16.18 -1.20 -2.24
N PHE A 42 16.22 -2.51 -2.50
CA PHE A 42 16.30 -3.56 -1.47
C PHE A 42 17.27 -4.67 -1.91
N ASP A 43 17.91 -5.29 -0.92
CA ASP A 43 18.86 -6.40 -1.12
C ASP A 43 18.17 -7.76 -1.36
N LEU A 44 16.96 -7.73 -1.93
CA LEU A 44 16.15 -8.90 -2.24
C LEU A 44 15.57 -8.75 -3.65
N ALA A 45 15.68 -9.81 -4.44
CA ALA A 45 15.03 -9.88 -5.75
C ALA A 45 13.66 -10.55 -5.61
N PRO A 46 12.56 -9.89 -5.99
CA PRO A 46 11.26 -10.54 -5.98
C PRO A 46 11.19 -11.68 -7.00
N CYS A 47 10.49 -12.74 -6.60
CA CYS A 47 10.09 -13.84 -7.46
C CYS A 47 9.01 -13.36 -8.43
N ALA A 48 9.35 -13.33 -9.73
CA ALA A 48 8.42 -12.97 -10.79
C ALA A 48 7.40 -14.10 -11.03
N ARG A 49 6.29 -14.10 -10.28
CA ARG A 49 5.29 -15.19 -10.29
C ARG A 49 3.88 -14.65 -10.37
N ASN A 50 3.04 -15.36 -11.13
CA ASN A 50 1.60 -15.19 -11.01
C ASN A 50 1.14 -15.86 -9.71
N LEU A 51 0.44 -15.10 -8.87
CA LEU A 51 -0.07 -15.53 -7.57
C LEU A 51 -1.42 -16.25 -7.67
N ASP A 52 -2.09 -16.20 -8.83
CA ASP A 52 -3.38 -16.89 -9.07
C ASP A 52 -3.26 -18.41 -8.90
N SER A 53 -2.09 -18.97 -9.18
CA SER A 53 -1.80 -20.41 -9.12
C SER A 53 -0.48 -20.73 -8.42
N LEU A 54 0.05 -19.82 -7.60
CA LEU A 54 1.27 -20.08 -6.82
C LEU A 54 0.99 -21.22 -5.82
N PRO A 55 1.69 -22.36 -5.91
CA PRO A 55 1.51 -23.45 -4.96
C PRO A 55 1.97 -23.05 -3.55
N ALA A 56 1.21 -23.46 -2.53
CA ALA A 56 1.49 -23.10 -1.14
C ALA A 56 2.89 -23.55 -0.66
N GLY A 57 3.40 -24.67 -1.18
CA GLY A 57 4.74 -25.19 -0.87
C GLY A 57 5.89 -24.37 -1.46
N GLU A 58 5.63 -23.48 -2.42
CA GLU A 58 6.64 -22.57 -2.96
C GLU A 58 6.77 -21.27 -2.16
N ILE A 59 5.85 -21.02 -1.23
CA ILE A 59 5.94 -19.90 -0.29
C ILE A 59 6.80 -20.37 0.89
N PRO A 60 7.97 -19.77 1.12
CA PRO A 60 8.84 -20.17 2.23
C PRO A 60 8.18 -19.92 3.58
N ASP A 61 8.61 -20.66 4.59
CA ASP A 61 8.14 -20.46 5.97
C ASP A 61 8.58 -19.07 6.47
N ALA A 62 7.65 -18.36 7.10
CA ALA A 62 7.89 -17.07 7.75
C ALA A 62 6.87 -16.81 8.85
N ASP A 63 7.21 -15.96 9.81
CA ASP A 63 6.30 -15.58 10.89
C ASP A 63 5.08 -14.82 10.36
N LEU A 64 5.30 -13.95 9.36
CA LEU A 64 4.29 -13.03 8.84
C LEU A 64 4.16 -13.13 7.33
N TRP A 65 2.92 -13.19 6.84
CA TRP A 65 2.60 -12.96 5.43
C TRP A 65 1.94 -11.59 5.27
N TRP A 66 2.49 -10.77 4.38
CA TRP A 66 1.89 -9.50 3.95
C TRP A 66 1.27 -9.66 2.57
N LEU A 67 0.02 -9.21 2.39
CA LEU A 67 -0.69 -9.23 1.11
C LEU A 67 -1.26 -7.84 0.80
N SER A 68 -0.94 -7.31 -0.38
CA SER A 68 -1.60 -6.10 -0.95
C SER A 68 -2.17 -6.40 -2.35
N PRO A 69 -3.22 -7.24 -2.45
CA PRO A 69 -3.74 -7.76 -3.72
C PRO A 69 -4.39 -6.68 -4.59
N PRO A 70 -4.60 -6.94 -5.89
CA PRO A 70 -5.28 -6.01 -6.79
C PRO A 70 -6.65 -5.57 -6.27
N CYS A 71 -6.81 -4.27 -6.03
CA CYS A 71 -8.05 -3.70 -5.47
C CYS A 71 -9.14 -3.37 -6.52
N THR A 72 -8.89 -3.67 -7.80
CA THR A 72 -9.79 -3.26 -8.89
C THR A 72 -11.19 -3.87 -8.80
N PRO A 73 -11.37 -5.16 -8.41
CA PRO A 73 -12.71 -5.75 -8.22
C PRO A 73 -13.56 -4.99 -7.19
N TYR A 74 -12.93 -4.48 -6.13
CA TYR A 74 -13.59 -3.89 -4.97
C TYR A 74 -13.65 -2.36 -5.01
N SER A 75 -13.16 -1.75 -6.09
CA SER A 75 -13.18 -0.29 -6.25
C SER A 75 -14.55 0.19 -6.73
N VAL A 76 -14.93 1.43 -6.42
CA VAL A 76 -16.21 2.05 -6.87
C VAL A 76 -16.40 1.99 -8.39
N ARG A 77 -15.33 1.81 -9.18
CA ARG A 77 -15.35 1.69 -10.64
C ARG A 77 -15.38 0.24 -11.15
N GLY A 78 -15.17 -0.75 -10.29
CA GLY A 78 -15.34 -2.16 -10.60
C GLY A 78 -16.83 -2.52 -10.55
N HIS A 79 -17.33 -3.18 -11.57
CA HIS A 79 -18.64 -3.83 -11.50
C HIS A 79 -18.51 -4.93 -10.42
N ARG A 80 -19.39 -4.90 -9.41
CA ARG A 80 -19.38 -5.70 -8.17
C ARG A 80 -19.48 -7.22 -8.42
N HIS A 81 -18.48 -7.79 -9.08
CA HIS A 81 -18.34 -9.21 -9.37
C HIS A 81 -17.20 -9.81 -8.53
N ASP A 82 -17.23 -9.53 -7.24
CA ASP A 82 -16.13 -9.64 -6.28
C ASP A 82 -15.33 -10.96 -6.32
N ASP A 83 -16.00 -12.10 -6.39
CA ASP A 83 -15.42 -13.45 -6.34
C ASP A 83 -15.28 -14.11 -7.72
N ARG A 84 -16.07 -13.66 -8.70
CA ARG A 84 -16.03 -14.16 -10.09
C ARG A 84 -15.06 -13.38 -10.97
N ASP A 85 -14.54 -12.27 -10.47
CA ASP A 85 -13.51 -11.49 -11.15
C ASP A 85 -12.19 -12.28 -11.13
N PRO A 86 -11.58 -12.57 -12.29
CA PRO A 86 -10.30 -13.27 -12.36
C PRO A 86 -9.19 -12.61 -11.52
N ARG A 87 -9.30 -11.30 -11.28
CA ARG A 87 -8.33 -10.52 -10.49
C ARG A 87 -8.42 -10.80 -8.98
N ALA A 88 -9.46 -11.49 -8.52
CA ALA A 88 -9.58 -11.97 -7.15
C ALA A 88 -8.94 -13.35 -6.93
N ALA A 89 -8.62 -14.09 -8.00
CA ALA A 89 -8.13 -15.46 -7.93
C ALA A 89 -6.86 -15.59 -7.07
N SER A 90 -5.87 -14.72 -7.27
CA SER A 90 -4.65 -14.69 -6.46
C SER A 90 -4.90 -14.47 -4.97
N LEU A 91 -5.84 -13.61 -4.58
CA LEU A 91 -6.17 -13.45 -3.15
C LEU A 91 -6.84 -14.71 -2.60
N ILE A 92 -7.78 -15.30 -3.34
CA ILE A 92 -8.45 -16.56 -2.94
C ILE A 92 -7.43 -17.69 -2.78
N ASN A 93 -6.54 -17.87 -3.75
CA ASN A 93 -5.47 -18.88 -3.70
C ASN A 93 -4.57 -18.69 -2.46
N LEU A 94 -4.19 -17.45 -2.14
CA LEU A 94 -3.33 -17.16 -1.00
C LEU A 94 -4.04 -17.27 0.36
N ILE A 95 -5.36 -17.02 0.43
CA ILE A 95 -6.18 -17.31 1.62
C ILE A 95 -6.15 -18.82 1.91
N ASP A 96 -6.38 -19.63 0.88
CA ASP A 96 -6.40 -21.09 1.01
C ASP A 96 -4.99 -21.62 1.33
N ALA A 97 -3.94 -21.04 0.75
CA ALA A 97 -2.55 -21.34 1.10
C ALA A 97 -2.23 -20.98 2.56
N ALA A 98 -2.71 -19.85 3.07
CA ALA A 98 -2.48 -19.44 4.46
C ALA A 98 -3.20 -20.36 5.47
N ALA A 99 -4.35 -20.91 5.09
CA ALA A 99 -5.08 -21.88 5.91
C ALA A 99 -4.36 -23.24 6.02
N THR A 100 -3.43 -23.54 5.11
CA THR A 100 -2.65 -24.79 5.11
C THR A 100 -1.24 -24.59 5.65
N ARG A 101 -0.58 -23.50 5.28
CA ARG A 101 0.79 -23.15 5.71
C ARG A 101 0.83 -22.49 7.10
N LEU A 102 -0.31 -21.94 7.53
CA LEU A 102 -0.55 -21.43 8.88
C LEU A 102 0.55 -20.48 9.44
N PRO A 103 0.97 -19.43 8.70
CA PRO A 103 1.87 -18.41 9.27
C PRO A 103 1.30 -17.84 10.57
N ARG A 104 2.17 -17.38 11.48
CA ARG A 104 1.70 -16.85 12.77
C ARG A 104 0.82 -15.60 12.58
N PHE A 105 1.17 -14.77 11.61
CA PHE A 105 0.44 -13.57 11.23
C PHE A 105 0.15 -13.52 9.74
N LEU A 106 -1.03 -13.03 9.38
CA LEU A 106 -1.39 -12.66 8.02
C LEU A 106 -2.01 -11.28 8.01
N LEU A 107 -1.42 -10.36 7.25
CA LEU A 107 -1.88 -8.98 7.12
C LEU A 107 -2.32 -8.70 5.68
N VAL A 108 -3.49 -8.10 5.50
CA VAL A 108 -4.02 -7.71 4.18
C VAL A 108 -4.31 -6.22 4.13
N GLU A 109 -3.82 -5.55 3.09
CA GLU A 109 -4.22 -4.18 2.73
C GLU A 109 -5.19 -4.20 1.55
N ASN A 110 -6.26 -3.40 1.63
CA ASN A 110 -7.12 -3.15 0.47
C ASN A 110 -7.90 -1.82 0.54
N VAL A 111 -8.65 -1.50 -0.52
CA VAL A 111 -9.56 -0.35 -0.52
C VAL A 111 -10.75 -0.60 0.40
N ARG A 112 -11.39 0.48 0.85
CA ARG A 112 -12.59 0.40 1.73
C ARG A 112 -13.70 -0.49 1.16
N GLY A 113 -13.89 -0.52 -0.16
CA GLY A 113 -14.90 -1.35 -0.80
C GLY A 113 -14.65 -2.86 -0.73
N PHE A 114 -13.47 -3.30 -0.26
CA PHE A 114 -13.22 -4.71 0.06
C PHE A 114 -14.05 -5.18 1.25
N MET A 115 -14.32 -4.29 2.22
CA MET A 115 -15.16 -4.59 3.39
C MET A 115 -16.56 -5.04 2.95
N GLY A 116 -16.99 -6.21 3.41
CA GLY A 116 -18.30 -6.80 3.06
C GLY A 116 -18.36 -7.37 1.65
N SER A 117 -17.24 -7.48 0.93
CA SER A 117 -17.18 -8.25 -0.32
C SER A 117 -17.19 -9.76 -0.03
N ARG A 118 -17.58 -10.57 -1.00
CA ARG A 118 -17.57 -12.05 -0.85
C ARG A 118 -16.18 -12.61 -0.52
N VAL A 119 -15.13 -11.99 -1.07
CA VAL A 119 -13.74 -12.41 -0.81
C VAL A 119 -13.30 -12.01 0.59
N HIS A 120 -13.79 -10.87 1.11
CA HIS A 120 -13.58 -10.47 2.51
C HIS A 120 -14.29 -11.41 3.49
N GLU A 121 -15.55 -11.79 3.21
CA GLU A 121 -16.28 -12.80 3.99
C GLU A 121 -15.57 -14.17 3.96
N ARG A 122 -15.09 -14.60 2.79
CA ARG A 122 -14.29 -15.82 2.65
C ARG A 122 -13.01 -15.75 3.49
N LEU A 123 -12.27 -14.65 3.39
CA LEU A 123 -11.04 -14.44 4.17
C LEU A 123 -11.32 -14.59 5.67
N GLY A 124 -12.38 -13.93 6.17
CA GLY A 124 -12.79 -14.04 7.56
C GLY A 124 -13.14 -15.47 7.97
N SER A 125 -13.97 -16.15 7.18
CA SER A 125 -14.42 -17.52 7.45
C SER A 125 -13.27 -18.54 7.45
N VAL A 126 -12.42 -18.50 6.41
CA VAL A 126 -11.31 -19.45 6.25
C VAL A 126 -10.26 -19.25 7.35
N LEU A 127 -9.86 -18.01 7.63
CA LEU A 127 -8.84 -17.74 8.65
C LEU A 127 -9.37 -18.02 10.06
N THR A 128 -10.63 -17.71 10.37
CA THR A 128 -11.24 -18.08 11.66
C THR A 128 -11.31 -19.60 11.82
N GLY A 129 -11.71 -20.33 10.77
CA GLY A 129 -11.70 -21.80 10.76
C GLY A 129 -10.31 -22.41 10.92
N ALA A 130 -9.27 -21.70 10.48
CA ALA A 130 -7.86 -22.06 10.68
C ALA A 130 -7.27 -21.59 12.03
N GLY A 131 -8.10 -21.06 12.93
CA GLY A 131 -7.71 -20.69 14.30
C GLY A 131 -7.09 -19.30 14.43
N TYR A 132 -7.30 -18.39 13.48
CA TYR A 132 -6.85 -17.00 13.60
C TYR A 132 -7.89 -16.13 14.31
N ALA A 133 -7.43 -15.27 15.21
CA ALA A 133 -8.16 -14.10 15.65
C ALA A 133 -7.94 -12.96 14.65
N ILE A 134 -9.01 -12.27 14.26
CA ILE A 134 -8.99 -11.23 13.23
C ILE A 134 -9.35 -9.88 13.84
N VAL A 135 -8.52 -8.87 13.59
CA VAL A 135 -8.78 -7.47 13.93
C VAL A 135 -8.66 -6.62 12.67
N GLU A 136 -9.59 -5.69 12.48
CA GLU A 136 -9.62 -4.80 11.32
C GLU A 136 -9.50 -3.35 11.73
N THR A 137 -8.86 -2.55 10.87
CA THR A 137 -8.78 -1.10 11.07
C THR A 137 -8.74 -0.36 9.73
N GLN A 138 -9.10 0.91 9.76
CA GLN A 138 -8.96 1.81 8.62
C GLN A 138 -7.92 2.87 8.90
N LEU A 139 -6.89 2.93 8.07
CA LEU A 139 -5.82 3.92 8.19
C LEU A 139 -5.80 4.82 6.96
N CYS A 140 -5.46 6.09 7.18
CA CYS A 140 -5.31 7.09 6.14
C CYS A 140 -4.01 7.86 6.40
N PRO A 141 -3.19 8.17 5.37
CA PRO A 141 -1.94 8.91 5.54
C PRO A 141 -2.09 10.23 6.30
N THR A 142 -3.26 10.87 6.22
CA THR A 142 -3.61 12.08 7.00
C THR A 142 -3.53 11.89 8.52
N ARG A 143 -3.67 10.67 9.05
CA ARG A 143 -3.47 10.37 10.48
C ARG A 143 -1.99 10.44 10.89
N PHE A 144 -1.10 10.25 9.92
CA PHE A 144 0.35 10.24 10.09
C PHE A 144 1.00 11.53 9.58
N GLY A 145 0.22 12.61 9.40
CA GLY A 145 0.71 13.93 8.98
C GLY A 145 0.92 14.09 7.48
N ALA A 146 0.62 13.09 6.64
CA ALA A 146 0.73 13.24 5.21
C ALA A 146 -0.51 13.96 4.63
N PRO A 147 -0.37 15.00 3.80
CA PRO A 147 -1.50 15.72 3.22
C PRO A 147 -2.12 14.96 2.05
N MET A 148 -2.51 13.68 2.24
CA MET A 148 -3.17 12.86 1.22
C MET A 148 -4.27 11.97 1.82
N ARG A 149 -5.50 12.14 1.34
CA ARG A 149 -6.64 11.26 1.65
C ARG A 149 -6.54 9.97 0.85
N ARG A 150 -6.08 8.91 1.51
CA ARG A 150 -6.01 7.54 0.98
C ARG A 150 -6.46 6.54 2.06
N PRO A 151 -7.76 6.51 2.42
CA PRO A 151 -8.25 5.52 3.37
C PRO A 151 -8.09 4.11 2.80
N ARG A 152 -7.57 3.20 3.61
CA ARG A 152 -7.38 1.79 3.31
C ARG A 152 -7.84 0.95 4.49
N LEU A 153 -8.43 -0.20 4.16
CA LEU A 153 -8.76 -1.24 5.11
C LEU A 153 -7.51 -2.10 5.31
N PHE A 154 -7.25 -2.45 6.56
CA PHE A 154 -6.24 -3.40 6.95
C PHE A 154 -6.88 -4.50 7.79
N VAL A 155 -6.61 -5.75 7.42
CA VAL A 155 -6.98 -6.93 8.19
C VAL A 155 -5.72 -7.48 8.83
N VAL A 156 -5.75 -7.72 10.14
CA VAL A 156 -4.66 -8.31 10.91
C VAL A 156 -5.16 -9.62 11.50
N ALA A 157 -4.71 -10.73 10.95
CA ALA A 157 -5.01 -12.07 11.44
C ALA A 157 -3.82 -12.61 12.23
N SER A 158 -4.08 -13.19 13.41
CA SER A 158 -3.06 -13.76 14.31
C SER A 158 -3.50 -15.10 14.86
N ARG A 159 -2.61 -16.09 14.87
CA ARG A 159 -2.84 -17.40 15.53
C ARG A 159 -2.56 -17.35 17.04
N SER A 160 -1.99 -16.26 17.55
CA SER A 160 -1.64 -16.09 18.97
C SER A 160 -2.62 -15.14 19.69
N GLY A 161 -3.90 -15.19 19.33
CA GLY A 161 -4.94 -14.28 19.84
C GLY A 161 -4.97 -12.90 19.14
N PRO A 162 -5.97 -12.07 19.46
CA PRO A 162 -6.22 -10.81 18.75
C PRO A 162 -5.11 -9.79 19.01
N VAL A 163 -4.54 -9.23 17.94
CA VAL A 163 -3.55 -8.16 18.03
C VAL A 163 -4.20 -6.88 18.52
N ARG A 164 -3.70 -6.30 19.61
CA ARG A 164 -4.20 -5.02 20.13
C ARG A 164 -3.70 -3.87 19.25
N LEU A 165 -4.61 -3.25 18.50
CA LEU A 165 -4.32 -2.03 17.75
C LEU A 165 -4.62 -0.80 18.60
N SER A 166 -3.63 0.07 18.79
CA SER A 166 -3.86 1.37 19.41
C SER A 166 -4.71 2.27 18.50
N ALA A 167 -5.22 3.39 19.04
CA ALA A 167 -5.81 4.41 18.18
C ALA A 167 -4.75 4.91 17.16
N PRO A 168 -5.11 5.12 15.87
CA PRO A 168 -4.21 5.73 14.92
C PRO A 168 -3.81 7.12 15.41
N PRO A 169 -2.54 7.53 15.22
CA PRO A 169 -2.10 8.84 15.68
C PRO A 169 -2.91 9.97 15.00
N ALA A 170 -2.85 11.16 15.57
CA ALA A 170 -3.46 12.37 15.04
C ALA A 170 -2.36 13.41 14.80
N VAL A 171 -1.36 13.05 13.99
CA VAL A 171 -0.25 13.96 13.68
C VAL A 171 -0.79 15.09 12.80
N PRO A 172 -0.51 16.37 13.12
CA PRO A 172 -0.85 17.50 12.26
C PRO A 172 -0.34 17.31 10.84
N LEU A 173 -1.10 17.79 9.85
CA LEU A 173 -0.69 17.67 8.46
C LEU A 173 0.55 18.52 8.19
N ALA A 174 1.56 17.90 7.58
CA ALA A 174 2.67 18.63 7.01
C ALA A 174 2.19 19.43 5.79
N PRO A 175 2.65 20.67 5.60
CA PRO A 175 2.28 21.48 4.44
C PRO A 175 2.61 20.77 3.12
N LEU A 176 1.69 20.80 2.16
CA LEU A 176 1.90 20.20 0.84
C LEU A 176 3.20 20.70 0.18
N ALA A 177 3.52 21.98 0.35
CA ALA A 177 4.76 22.58 -0.17
C ALA A 177 6.03 21.82 0.24
N GLY A 178 6.07 21.17 1.40
CA GLY A 178 7.22 20.38 1.86
C GLY A 178 7.48 19.10 1.05
N TYR A 179 6.51 18.65 0.26
CA TYR A 179 6.63 17.48 -0.62
C TYR A 179 6.92 17.86 -2.08
N LEU A 180 6.84 19.13 -2.42
CA LEU A 180 6.92 19.60 -3.80
C LEU A 180 8.30 20.16 -4.12
N SER A 181 8.83 19.75 -5.26
CA SER A 181 9.97 20.41 -5.88
C SER A 181 9.52 21.79 -6.41
N LEU A 182 10.23 22.84 -5.98
CA LEU A 182 9.84 24.23 -6.25
C LEU A 182 10.08 24.65 -7.71
N ASP A 183 11.04 24.02 -8.40
CA ASP A 183 11.69 24.69 -9.53
C ASP A 183 11.72 23.99 -10.90
N GLN A 184 11.50 22.67 -11.08
CA GLN A 184 12.21 22.03 -12.21
C GLN A 184 11.48 20.98 -13.04
N ASP A 185 10.24 21.21 -13.49
CA ASP A 185 9.76 20.40 -14.63
C ASP A 185 8.66 21.09 -15.44
N LEU A 186 9.07 21.81 -16.49
CA LEU A 186 8.16 22.22 -17.56
C LEU A 186 7.37 21.01 -18.10
N ASP A 187 7.98 19.83 -18.07
CA ASP A 187 7.41 18.58 -18.54
C ASP A 187 6.23 18.07 -17.70
N LEU A 188 6.05 18.56 -16.46
CA LEU A 188 4.90 18.22 -15.62
C LEU A 188 3.72 19.17 -15.86
N ARG A 189 3.94 20.31 -16.50
CA ARG A 189 2.91 21.32 -16.78
C ARG A 189 1.86 20.75 -17.74
N LEU A 190 0.60 21.07 -17.48
CA LEU A 190 -0.47 20.76 -18.40
C LEU A 190 -0.47 21.80 -19.53
N SER A 191 -0.48 21.32 -20.77
CA SER A 191 -0.64 22.17 -21.95
C SER A 191 -2.00 22.88 -21.95
N ASP A 192 -2.08 24.08 -22.55
CA ASP A 192 -3.32 24.84 -22.66
C ASP A 192 -4.53 24.06 -23.22
N PRO A 193 -4.40 23.20 -24.26
CA PRO A 193 -5.53 22.40 -24.73
C PRO A 193 -6.09 21.47 -23.67
N VAL A 194 -5.22 20.86 -22.84
CA VAL A 194 -5.61 19.98 -21.74
C VAL A 194 -6.31 20.79 -20.63
N VAL A 195 -5.78 21.96 -20.28
CA VAL A 195 -6.39 22.84 -19.28
C VAL A 195 -7.76 23.35 -19.75
N ARG A 196 -7.90 23.77 -21.00
CA ARG A 196 -9.19 24.20 -21.56
C ARG A 196 -10.22 23.06 -21.56
N ARG A 197 -9.80 21.83 -21.89
CA ARG A 197 -10.69 20.67 -21.97
C ARG A 197 -11.09 20.11 -20.61
N TYR A 198 -10.17 20.06 -19.65
CA TYR A 198 -10.37 19.34 -18.38
C TYR A 198 -10.33 20.21 -17.14
N GLY A 199 -9.89 21.47 -17.21
CA GLY A 199 -9.54 22.31 -16.06
C GLY A 199 -10.63 22.39 -14.98
N ARG A 200 -11.90 22.55 -15.38
CA ARG A 200 -13.04 22.60 -14.44
C ARG A 200 -13.29 21.30 -13.67
N ALA A 201 -12.79 20.17 -14.17
CA ALA A 201 -12.94 18.85 -13.57
C ALA A 201 -11.65 18.36 -12.85
N LEU A 202 -10.59 19.16 -12.86
CA LEU A 202 -9.36 18.83 -12.14
C LEU A 202 -9.51 19.24 -10.68
N ASN A 203 -9.08 18.37 -9.77
CA ASN A 203 -8.82 18.76 -8.39
C ASN A 203 -7.46 19.47 -8.35
N VAL A 204 -7.46 20.80 -8.39
CA VAL A 204 -6.25 21.63 -8.37
C VAL A 204 -6.10 22.23 -6.98
N LEU A 205 -4.92 22.05 -6.39
CA LEU A 205 -4.56 22.59 -5.08
C LEU A 205 -3.58 23.75 -5.24
N ASP A 206 -3.69 24.75 -4.38
CA ASP A 206 -2.62 25.73 -4.20
C ASP A 206 -1.61 25.18 -3.19
N ARG A 207 -0.31 25.29 -3.51
CA ARG A 207 0.76 24.81 -2.64
C ARG A 207 0.91 25.66 -1.37
N GLN A 208 0.43 26.90 -1.40
CA GLN A 208 0.52 27.84 -0.27
C GLN A 208 -0.67 27.71 0.68
N GLU A 209 -1.73 27.02 0.28
CA GLU A 209 -2.87 26.75 1.16
C GLU A 209 -2.42 25.79 2.29
N PRO A 210 -2.49 26.21 3.57
CA PRO A 210 -2.02 25.37 4.68
C PRO A 210 -2.74 24.02 4.78
N GLU A 211 -4.03 23.99 4.42
CA GLU A 211 -4.89 22.81 4.49
C GLU A 211 -4.93 21.99 3.18
N ALA A 212 -4.06 22.32 2.20
CA ALA A 212 -4.03 21.65 0.91
C ALA A 212 -3.77 20.15 1.07
N THR A 213 -4.82 19.34 0.84
CA THR A 213 -4.79 17.89 1.01
C THR A 213 -5.16 17.21 -0.29
N LEU A 214 -4.27 16.35 -0.80
CA LEU A 214 -4.52 15.58 -2.00
C LEU A 214 -5.68 14.59 -1.83
N ILE A 215 -6.48 14.45 -2.88
CA ILE A 215 -7.24 13.21 -3.09
C ILE A 215 -6.29 12.05 -3.44
N CYS A 216 -6.77 10.83 -3.23
CA CYS A 216 -6.01 9.61 -3.50
C CYS A 216 -5.39 9.60 -4.90
N ILE A 217 -4.07 9.47 -4.98
CA ILE A 217 -3.36 9.19 -6.24
C ILE A 217 -3.58 7.72 -6.60
N THR A 218 -4.10 7.48 -7.80
CA THR A 218 -4.41 6.15 -8.32
C THR A 218 -3.41 5.73 -9.40
N ARG A 219 -3.44 4.45 -9.78
CA ARG A 219 -2.69 3.94 -10.95
C ARG A 219 -2.97 4.65 -12.27
N GLY A 220 -4.08 5.38 -12.35
CA GLY A 220 -4.49 6.15 -13.53
C GLY A 220 -3.91 7.56 -13.56
N TYR A 221 -3.10 7.97 -12.58
CA TYR A 221 -2.47 9.27 -12.58
C TYR A 221 -1.58 9.46 -13.82
N GLY A 222 -1.60 10.66 -14.40
CA GLY A 222 -0.98 10.96 -15.70
C GLY A 222 -1.85 10.63 -16.91
N ARG A 223 -2.70 9.58 -16.85
CA ARG A 223 -3.58 9.15 -17.96
C ARG A 223 -5.03 9.60 -17.80
N SER A 224 -5.58 9.53 -16.59
CA SER A 224 -6.97 9.87 -16.30
C SER A 224 -7.04 11.23 -15.60
N MET A 225 -7.40 12.26 -16.38
CA MET A 225 -7.35 13.65 -15.89
C MET A 225 -8.29 13.91 -14.70
N ARG A 226 -9.53 13.41 -14.76
CA ARG A 226 -10.59 13.67 -13.76
C ARG A 226 -10.48 12.81 -12.51
N ALA A 227 -9.77 11.69 -12.62
CA ALA A 227 -10.04 10.51 -11.83
C ALA A 227 -8.75 9.86 -11.31
N GLY A 228 -7.60 10.43 -11.68
CA GLY A 228 -6.27 9.94 -11.35
C GLY A 228 -5.74 10.44 -10.01
N GLY A 229 -6.08 11.67 -9.61
CA GLY A 229 -5.52 12.34 -8.43
C GLY A 229 -5.62 13.86 -8.51
N SER A 230 -4.88 14.54 -7.64
CA SER A 230 -4.81 16.02 -7.57
C SER A 230 -3.72 16.60 -8.47
N TYR A 231 -3.80 17.89 -8.73
CA TYR A 231 -2.84 18.70 -9.48
C TYR A 231 -2.45 19.91 -8.64
N VAL A 232 -1.35 20.57 -8.97
CA VAL A 232 -0.86 21.71 -8.21
C VAL A 232 -0.79 22.95 -9.10
N ARG A 233 -1.18 24.09 -8.54
CA ARG A 233 -1.02 25.40 -9.17
C ARG A 233 0.43 25.86 -9.09
N THR A 234 0.98 26.31 -10.21
CA THR A 234 2.33 26.90 -10.28
C THR A 234 2.28 28.40 -9.94
N PRO A 235 3.42 29.02 -9.56
CA PRO A 235 3.45 30.45 -9.22
C PRO A 235 2.93 31.38 -10.33
N ASP A 236 3.15 31.03 -11.60
CA ASP A 236 2.64 31.74 -12.78
C ASP A 236 1.17 31.40 -13.13
N ARG A 237 0.42 30.84 -12.17
CA ARG A 237 -0.98 30.40 -12.28
C ARG A 237 -1.25 29.25 -13.25
N GLY A 238 -0.22 28.60 -13.78
CA GLY A 238 -0.34 27.33 -14.50
C GLY A 238 -0.79 26.17 -13.62
N ILE A 239 -1.01 25.00 -14.24
CA ILE A 239 -1.38 23.76 -13.55
C ILE A 239 -0.36 22.69 -13.95
N ARG A 240 0.17 21.95 -12.97
CA ARG A 240 1.06 20.82 -13.22
C ARG A 240 0.62 19.55 -12.49
N ARG A 241 1.11 18.42 -13.00
CA ARG A 241 1.09 17.14 -12.28
C ARG A 241 2.10 17.17 -11.13
N LEU A 242 1.90 16.28 -10.16
CA LEU A 242 2.95 15.90 -9.22
C LEU A 242 3.96 14.98 -9.91
N GLY A 243 5.24 15.21 -9.66
CA GLY A 243 6.32 14.32 -10.10
C GLY A 243 6.25 12.98 -9.36
N PRO A 244 6.60 11.85 -10.00
CA PRO A 244 6.65 10.56 -9.30
C PRO A 244 7.51 10.58 -8.04
N GLU A 245 8.60 11.35 -8.05
CA GLU A 245 9.52 11.52 -6.94
C GLU A 245 8.88 12.31 -5.78
N GLU A 246 8.07 13.33 -6.07
CA GLU A 246 7.27 14.07 -5.06
C GLU A 246 6.26 13.12 -4.39
N LEU A 247 5.71 12.18 -5.16
CA LEU A 247 4.76 11.19 -4.63
C LEU A 247 5.41 10.18 -3.67
N LEU A 248 6.71 9.89 -3.79
CA LEU A 248 7.38 8.95 -2.89
C LEU A 248 7.26 9.38 -1.42
N GLY A 249 7.55 10.64 -1.12
CA GLY A 249 7.40 11.21 0.22
C GLY A 249 5.95 11.24 0.68
N LEU A 250 5.01 11.52 -0.23
CA LEU A 250 3.57 11.47 0.05
C LEU A 250 3.05 10.07 0.38
N PHE A 251 3.75 9.01 -0.02
CA PHE A 251 3.47 7.61 0.37
C PHE A 251 4.34 7.11 1.53
N GLY A 252 5.21 7.97 2.07
CA GLY A 252 6.07 7.66 3.22
C GLY A 252 7.29 6.80 2.87
N LEU A 253 7.61 6.64 1.59
CA LEU A 253 8.83 5.94 1.16
C LEU A 253 10.09 6.72 1.60
N PRO A 254 11.19 6.02 1.90
CA PRO A 254 12.39 6.66 2.45
C PRO A 254 13.02 7.62 1.44
N ALA A 255 13.68 8.65 1.95
CA ALA A 255 14.34 9.66 1.12
C ALA A 255 15.48 9.09 0.25
N SER A 256 15.94 7.85 0.49
CA SER A 256 16.89 7.12 -0.36
C SER A 256 16.22 6.33 -1.49
N PHE A 257 14.89 6.20 -1.51
CA PHE A 257 14.17 5.42 -2.51
C PHE A 257 14.26 6.08 -3.90
N ARG A 258 14.60 5.31 -4.94
CA ARG A 258 14.78 5.82 -6.31
C ARG A 258 14.08 4.95 -7.34
N PHE A 259 13.69 5.57 -8.45
CA PHE A 259 13.31 4.85 -9.66
C PHE A 259 14.53 4.63 -10.55
N PRO A 260 14.72 3.42 -11.12
CA PRO A 260 15.69 3.20 -12.19
C PRO A 260 15.39 4.13 -13.38
N ARG A 261 16.45 4.58 -14.07
CA ARG A 261 16.35 5.58 -15.14
C ARG A 261 15.46 5.12 -16.29
N GLU A 262 15.50 3.83 -16.60
CA GLU A 262 14.73 3.20 -17.67
C GLU A 262 13.21 3.10 -17.40
N VAL A 263 12.78 3.25 -16.14
CA VAL A 263 11.35 3.21 -15.81
C VAL A 263 10.75 4.54 -16.23
N SER A 264 9.81 4.52 -17.17
CA SER A 264 9.22 5.74 -17.70
C SER A 264 8.37 6.46 -16.64
N ARG A 265 8.22 7.77 -16.78
CA ARG A 265 7.41 8.58 -15.84
C ARG A 265 5.97 8.05 -15.66
N GLU A 266 5.34 7.59 -16.73
CA GLU A 266 4.00 6.96 -16.65
C GLU A 266 4.00 5.67 -15.83
N GLN A 267 5.02 4.83 -16.02
CA GLN A 267 5.19 3.61 -15.22
C GLN A 267 5.42 3.97 -13.75
N ARG A 268 6.27 4.96 -13.45
CA ARG A 268 6.50 5.42 -12.07
C ARG A 268 5.20 5.88 -11.40
N TRP A 269 4.40 6.72 -12.06
CA TRP A 269 3.09 7.12 -11.52
C TRP A 269 2.16 5.95 -11.26
N ARG A 270 2.09 5.00 -12.21
CA ARG A 270 1.26 3.80 -12.07
C ARG A 270 1.68 2.96 -10.87
N LEU A 271 2.99 2.77 -10.70
CA LEU A 271 3.57 1.99 -9.60
C LEU A 271 3.31 2.65 -8.25
N VAL A 272 3.58 3.95 -8.11
CA VAL A 272 3.31 4.68 -6.85
C VAL A 272 1.82 4.70 -6.52
N GLY A 273 0.95 4.95 -7.50
CA GLY A 273 -0.50 4.95 -7.30
C GLY A 273 -1.06 3.62 -6.79
N ASN A 274 -0.37 2.50 -7.09
CA ASN A 274 -0.66 1.16 -6.60
C ASN A 274 0.02 0.83 -5.26
N SER A 275 0.98 1.63 -4.80
CA SER A 275 1.73 1.36 -3.57
C SER A 275 0.86 1.49 -2.32
N VAL A 276 1.31 0.86 -1.24
CA VAL A 276 0.80 1.06 0.12
C VAL A 276 1.42 2.31 0.74
N ASP A 277 0.81 2.83 1.80
CA ASP A 277 1.40 3.89 2.61
C ASP A 277 2.32 3.31 3.69
N VAL A 278 3.62 3.62 3.61
CA VAL A 278 4.65 3.03 4.48
C VAL A 278 4.40 3.34 5.96
N ARG A 279 3.81 4.50 6.28
CA ARG A 279 3.54 4.88 7.68
C ARG A 279 2.42 4.03 8.27
N ALA A 280 1.39 3.73 7.48
CA ALA A 280 0.32 2.83 7.88
C ALA A 280 0.84 1.38 8.08
N VAL A 281 1.70 0.90 7.17
CA VAL A 281 2.34 -0.42 7.34
C VAL A 281 3.21 -0.47 8.60
N ARG A 282 4.04 0.56 8.82
CA ARG A 282 4.88 0.68 10.02
C ARG A 282 4.05 0.65 11.30
N PHE A 283 2.90 1.33 11.31
CA PHE A 283 1.98 1.32 12.45
C PHE A 283 1.49 -0.09 12.78
N LEU A 284 1.09 -0.86 11.77
CA LEU A 284 0.62 -2.25 11.96
C LEU A 284 1.75 -3.19 12.38
N LEU A 285 2.92 -3.08 11.75
CA LEU A 285 4.08 -3.90 12.12
C LEU A 285 4.52 -3.65 13.57
N LYS A 286 4.49 -2.41 14.06
CA LYS A 286 4.74 -2.11 15.47
C LYS A 286 3.76 -2.82 16.39
N ALA A 287 2.47 -2.83 16.07
CA ALA A 287 1.47 -3.54 16.88
C ALA A 287 1.71 -5.06 16.89
N VAL A 288 2.10 -5.64 15.75
CA VAL A 288 2.43 -7.08 15.65
C VAL A 288 3.69 -7.43 16.45
N LEU A 289 4.72 -6.58 16.39
CA LEU A 289 5.95 -6.77 17.17
C LEU A 289 5.68 -6.68 18.68
N GLN A 290 4.91 -5.68 19.12
CA GLN A 290 4.48 -5.54 20.53
C GLN A 290 3.65 -6.72 21.00
N HIS A 291 2.77 -7.26 20.13
CA HIS A 291 2.00 -8.47 20.43
C HIS A 291 2.92 -9.67 20.69
N CYS A 292 4.03 -9.77 19.95
CA CYS A 292 5.01 -10.84 20.16
C CYS A 292 5.77 -10.68 21.48
N GLU A 293 6.14 -9.44 21.85
CA GLU A 293 6.83 -9.14 23.10
C GLU A 293 5.94 -9.47 24.32
N GLY A 294 4.66 -9.09 24.28
CA GLY A 294 3.72 -9.39 25.37
C GLY A 294 3.38 -10.87 25.55
N LEU A 295 3.61 -11.71 24.52
CA LEU A 295 3.50 -13.16 24.61
C LEU A 295 4.73 -13.83 25.22
N GLY A 296 5.87 -13.13 25.30
CA GLY A 296 7.10 -13.61 25.95
C GLY A 296 7.15 -13.33 27.45
N SER A 297 6.12 -12.68 28.00
CA SER A 297 6.02 -12.27 29.41
C SER A 297 4.87 -12.95 30.14
N GLU A 298 4.65 -14.25 29.92
CA GLU A 298 3.88 -15.03 30.90
C GLU A 298 4.74 -15.20 32.17
N PRO A 299 4.16 -15.02 33.37
CA PRO A 299 4.87 -15.31 34.60
C PRO A 299 5.17 -16.81 34.63
N ASP A 300 6.41 -17.13 34.98
CA ASP A 300 6.82 -18.47 35.37
C ASP A 300 5.92 -18.93 36.53
N GLU A 301 4.86 -19.70 36.24
CA GLU A 301 4.06 -20.41 37.26
C GLU A 301 4.85 -21.62 37.79
N SER A 302 6.05 -21.37 38.29
CA SER A 302 6.83 -22.32 39.08
C SER A 302 7.28 -21.70 40.41
N LEU A 303 6.31 -21.41 41.29
CA LEU A 303 6.51 -21.38 42.75
C LEU A 303 5.22 -21.80 43.48
#